data_AF-A0A221NL95-F1
#
_entry.id   AF-A0A221NL95-F1
#
_cell.length_a   1.000
_cell.length_b   1.000
_cell.length_c   1.000
_cell.angle_alpha   90.00
_cell.angle_beta   90.00
_cell.angle_gamma   90.00
#
_symmetry.space_group_name_H-M   'P 1'
#
loop_
_entity.id
_entity.type
_entity.pdbx_description
1 polymer ?
#
loop_
_entity_poly.entity_id
_entity_poly.type
_entity_poly.pdbx_seq_one_letter_code
_entity_poly.pdbx_strand_id
1 'polypeptide(L)'
;MVRWVPIGPIGPNDPTSGQRYLLLQQFQCDALVQSVEGADDAAVWLAGAAVCKALQSGSQQDWQRASIAVAATPRIPQTQCLEFRVAATSASLLAQHRSNPDAVFNVEPGQGEACPRQLVGLTVVDEELRPIPGLARASGPSSGGTIVRLDGYYVRVGDVLFDGVPVDAEFVGARDDYQPVYLRMPSSSGRDSIRISITDTVDIAGTVTFFYDDSGTAPGSAPPPESASPGTGTPGRSPSGTPSPTAPPSGEASPTAAP
;
A
#
# COMPACT_ATOMS: atom_id res chain seq x y z
N MET A 1 -13.02 -34.29 -9.58
CA MET A 1 -13.56 -33.07 -8.96
C MET A 1 -12.41 -32.09 -8.81
N VAL A 2 -12.62 -30.83 -9.17
CA VAL A 2 -11.58 -29.79 -9.11
C VAL A 2 -12.08 -28.59 -8.33
N ARG A 3 -11.17 -27.91 -7.64
CA ARG A 3 -11.48 -26.68 -6.92
C ARG A 3 -11.30 -25.49 -7.86
N TRP A 4 -12.32 -24.64 -7.89
CA TRP A 4 -12.29 -23.36 -8.57
C TRP A 4 -11.66 -22.29 -7.69
N VAL A 5 -11.68 -21.05 -8.19
CA VAL A 5 -11.20 -19.90 -7.42
C VAL A 5 -12.00 -19.77 -6.11
N PRO A 6 -11.37 -19.43 -4.98
CA PRO A 6 -12.07 -19.19 -3.72
C PRO A 6 -12.93 -17.92 -3.76
N ILE A 7 -13.69 -17.67 -2.69
CA ILE A 7 -14.48 -16.45 -2.58
C ILE A 7 -13.55 -15.24 -2.54
N GLY A 8 -13.74 -14.29 -3.45
CA GLY A 8 -13.00 -13.04 -3.47
C GLY A 8 -13.53 -12.09 -2.40
N PRO A 9 -12.67 -11.28 -1.79
CA PRO A 9 -13.05 -10.26 -0.81
C PRO A 9 -13.68 -9.05 -1.51
N ILE A 10 -14.62 -9.24 -2.45
CA ILE A 10 -15.10 -8.15 -3.31
C ILE A 10 -16.41 -7.59 -2.76
N GLY A 11 -16.38 -6.33 -2.38
CA GLY A 11 -17.55 -5.56 -1.98
C GLY A 11 -18.32 -5.03 -3.21
N PRO A 12 -19.62 -4.73 -3.06
CA PRO A 12 -20.43 -4.19 -4.16
C PRO A 12 -19.93 -2.83 -4.68
N ASN A 13 -19.14 -2.09 -3.89
CA ASN A 13 -18.61 -0.78 -4.23
C ASN A 13 -17.12 -0.82 -4.64
N ASP A 14 -16.54 -2.00 -4.82
CA ASP A 14 -15.14 -2.12 -5.20
C ASP A 14 -14.90 -1.71 -6.67
N PRO A 15 -13.67 -1.26 -6.99
CA PRO A 15 -13.28 -0.90 -8.36
C PRO A 15 -13.32 -2.08 -9.32
N THR A 16 -13.33 -1.76 -10.62
CA THR A 16 -13.52 -2.72 -11.72
C THR A 16 -12.52 -3.87 -11.74
N SER A 17 -11.29 -3.67 -11.26
CA SER A 17 -10.29 -4.76 -11.14
C SER A 17 -10.80 -5.90 -10.24
N GLY A 18 -11.42 -5.57 -9.10
CA GLY A 18 -12.06 -6.55 -8.22
C GLY A 18 -13.27 -7.25 -8.86
N GLN A 19 -14.01 -6.53 -9.71
CA GLN A 19 -15.18 -7.09 -10.42
C GLN A 19 -14.80 -8.21 -11.40
N ARG A 20 -13.60 -8.17 -12.00
CA ARG A 20 -13.09 -9.25 -12.88
C ARG A 20 -12.98 -10.57 -12.15
N TYR A 21 -12.52 -10.53 -10.90
CA TYR A 21 -12.47 -11.71 -10.05
C TYR A 21 -13.86 -12.28 -9.80
N LEU A 22 -14.87 -11.42 -9.57
CA LEU A 22 -16.26 -11.86 -9.40
C LEU A 22 -16.81 -12.53 -10.66
N LEU A 23 -16.53 -12.00 -11.85
CA LEU A 23 -16.92 -12.64 -13.11
C LEU A 23 -16.32 -14.06 -13.22
N LEU A 24 -15.04 -14.22 -12.89
CA LEU A 24 -14.39 -15.52 -12.88
C LEU A 24 -14.99 -16.47 -11.84
N GLN A 25 -15.19 -15.99 -10.61
CA GLN A 25 -15.79 -16.75 -9.50
C GLN A 25 -17.20 -17.25 -9.86
N GLN A 26 -17.98 -16.43 -10.54
CA GLN A 26 -19.34 -16.76 -11.01
C GLN A 26 -19.36 -17.56 -12.32
N PHE A 27 -18.21 -18.02 -12.81
CA PHE A 27 -18.09 -18.78 -14.06
C PHE A 27 -18.56 -18.02 -15.31
N GLN A 28 -18.51 -16.68 -15.30
CA GLN A 28 -18.91 -15.82 -16.42
C GLN A 28 -17.72 -15.57 -17.37
N CYS A 29 -17.20 -16.63 -17.99
CA CYS A 29 -15.94 -16.59 -18.73
C CYS A 29 -15.92 -15.59 -19.90
N ASP A 30 -17.00 -15.54 -20.71
CA ASP A 30 -17.05 -14.62 -21.87
C ASP A 30 -17.20 -13.15 -21.44
N ALA A 31 -17.93 -12.88 -20.34
CA ALA A 31 -18.02 -11.54 -19.77
C ALA A 31 -16.67 -11.07 -19.23
N LEU A 32 -15.88 -11.97 -18.62
CA LEU A 32 -14.53 -11.67 -18.19
C LEU A 32 -13.63 -11.25 -19.36
N VAL A 33 -13.69 -11.96 -20.50
CA VAL A 33 -12.92 -11.59 -21.70
C VAL A 33 -13.25 -10.18 -22.18
N GLN A 34 -14.51 -9.76 -22.12
CA GLN A 34 -14.92 -8.41 -22.51
C GLN A 34 -14.43 -7.35 -21.51
N SER A 35 -14.41 -7.68 -20.21
CA SER A 35 -14.05 -6.74 -19.14
C SER A 35 -12.56 -6.38 -19.02
N VAL A 36 -11.69 -7.08 -19.77
CA VAL A 36 -10.23 -6.94 -19.69
C VAL A 36 -9.64 -6.20 -20.89
N GLU A 37 -10.47 -5.71 -21.80
CA GLU A 37 -10.02 -4.94 -22.96
C GLU A 37 -9.25 -3.68 -22.51
N GLY A 38 -8.02 -3.53 -23.02
CA GLY A 38 -7.15 -2.39 -22.70
C GLY A 38 -6.50 -2.42 -21.31
N ALA A 39 -6.64 -3.50 -20.55
CA ALA A 39 -6.09 -3.60 -19.20
C ALA A 39 -4.62 -4.07 -19.19
N ASP A 40 -3.78 -3.46 -18.36
CA ASP A 40 -2.36 -3.83 -18.24
C ASP A 40 -2.16 -5.24 -17.68
N ASP A 41 -3.11 -5.71 -16.89
CA ASP A 41 -3.17 -7.05 -16.29
C ASP A 41 -3.99 -8.04 -17.12
N ALA A 42 -4.37 -7.71 -18.36
CA ALA A 42 -5.29 -8.53 -19.17
C ALA A 42 -4.83 -10.00 -19.31
N ALA A 43 -3.53 -10.25 -19.39
CA ALA A 43 -2.99 -11.59 -19.63
C ALA A 43 -3.41 -12.62 -18.56
N VAL A 44 -3.38 -12.25 -17.27
CA VAL A 44 -3.75 -13.18 -16.19
C VAL A 44 -5.25 -13.47 -16.19
N TRP A 45 -6.07 -12.47 -16.49
CA TRP A 45 -7.52 -12.63 -16.53
C TRP A 45 -7.97 -13.41 -17.76
N LEU A 46 -7.35 -13.20 -18.93
CA LEU A 46 -7.58 -13.98 -20.14
C LEU A 46 -7.20 -15.45 -19.95
N ALA A 47 -6.11 -15.72 -19.22
CA ALA A 47 -5.73 -17.08 -18.87
C ALA A 47 -6.78 -17.76 -17.98
N GLY A 48 -7.28 -17.05 -16.95
CA GLY A 48 -8.41 -17.52 -16.13
C GLY A 48 -9.67 -17.79 -16.95
N ALA A 49 -10.04 -16.86 -17.83
CA ALA A 49 -11.20 -17.00 -18.71
C ALA A 49 -11.08 -18.19 -19.66
N ALA A 50 -9.90 -18.44 -20.21
CA ALA A 50 -9.65 -19.57 -21.11
C ALA A 50 -9.78 -20.92 -20.37
N VAL A 51 -9.24 -21.04 -19.16
CA VAL A 51 -9.42 -22.24 -18.32
C VAL A 51 -10.90 -22.42 -17.92
N CYS A 52 -11.57 -21.34 -17.54
CA CYS A 52 -13.01 -21.31 -17.24
C CYS A 52 -13.83 -21.89 -18.41
N LYS A 53 -13.53 -21.43 -19.64
CA LYS A 53 -14.20 -21.90 -20.86
C LYS A 53 -13.89 -23.37 -21.16
N ALA A 54 -12.65 -23.80 -20.97
CA ALA A 54 -12.25 -25.18 -21.15
C ALA A 54 -12.94 -26.14 -20.16
N LEU A 55 -13.17 -25.69 -18.92
CA LEU A 55 -13.97 -26.44 -17.94
C LEU A 55 -15.45 -26.49 -18.31
N GLN A 56 -16.01 -25.42 -18.84
CA GLN A 56 -17.42 -25.39 -19.28
C GLN A 56 -17.68 -26.29 -20.49
N SER A 57 -16.80 -26.25 -21.49
CA SER A 57 -17.00 -26.99 -22.74
C SER A 57 -16.45 -28.42 -22.68
N GLY A 58 -15.43 -28.67 -21.86
CA GLY A 58 -14.67 -29.91 -21.85
C GLY A 58 -13.88 -30.16 -23.14
N SER A 59 -13.82 -29.19 -24.07
CA SER A 59 -13.26 -29.42 -25.40
C SER A 59 -11.72 -29.38 -25.40
N GLN A 60 -11.09 -30.30 -26.14
CA GLN A 60 -9.63 -30.32 -26.30
C GLN A 60 -9.11 -29.02 -26.95
N GLN A 61 -9.90 -28.40 -27.83
CA GLN A 61 -9.54 -27.14 -28.45
C GLN A 61 -9.46 -26.00 -27.43
N ASP A 62 -10.42 -25.92 -26.50
CA ASP A 62 -10.41 -24.88 -25.46
C ASP A 62 -9.32 -25.14 -24.42
N TRP A 63 -9.05 -26.41 -24.08
CA TRP A 63 -7.90 -26.76 -23.25
C TRP A 63 -6.56 -26.36 -23.88
N GLN A 64 -6.41 -26.52 -25.20
CA GLN A 64 -5.21 -26.06 -25.90
C GLN A 64 -5.09 -24.52 -25.85
N ARG A 65 -6.19 -23.79 -26.05
CA ARG A 65 -6.21 -22.32 -25.92
C ARG A 65 -5.85 -21.89 -24.50
N ALA A 66 -6.41 -22.55 -23.49
CA ALA A 66 -6.09 -22.30 -22.08
C ALA A 66 -4.61 -22.54 -21.79
N SER A 67 -4.02 -23.61 -22.32
CA SER A 67 -2.59 -23.90 -22.18
C SER A 67 -1.71 -22.79 -22.75
N ILE A 68 -2.07 -22.23 -23.91
CA ILE A 68 -1.34 -21.11 -24.53
C ILE A 68 -1.48 -19.84 -23.67
N ALA A 69 -2.68 -19.51 -23.23
CA ALA A 69 -2.94 -18.30 -22.45
C ALA A 69 -2.22 -18.34 -21.08
N VAL A 70 -2.24 -19.48 -20.39
CA VAL A 70 -1.52 -19.64 -19.12
C VAL A 70 -0.01 -19.56 -19.32
N ALA A 71 0.53 -20.14 -20.40
CA ALA A 71 1.95 -20.03 -20.72
C ALA A 71 2.40 -18.59 -21.03
N ALA A 72 1.51 -17.77 -21.58
CA ALA A 72 1.76 -16.36 -21.87
C ALA A 72 1.59 -15.44 -20.64
N THR A 73 1.12 -15.97 -19.50
CA THR A 73 0.88 -15.17 -18.30
C THR A 73 2.20 -14.81 -17.62
N PRO A 74 2.51 -13.51 -17.40
CA PRO A 74 3.69 -13.10 -16.66
C PRO A 74 3.70 -13.62 -15.22
N ARG A 75 4.87 -13.63 -14.59
CA ARG A 75 4.96 -13.97 -13.16
C ARG A 75 4.29 -12.87 -12.34
N ILE A 76 3.19 -13.23 -11.68
CA ILE A 76 2.44 -12.31 -10.81
C ILE A 76 3.06 -12.30 -9.40
N PRO A 77 3.38 -11.13 -8.82
CA PRO A 77 3.86 -11.04 -7.46
C PRO A 77 2.75 -11.40 -6.46
N GLN A 78 3.11 -11.99 -5.31
CA GLN A 78 2.13 -12.38 -4.28
C GLN A 78 1.36 -11.20 -3.66
N THR A 79 1.89 -9.98 -3.81
CA THR A 79 1.23 -8.74 -3.39
C THR A 79 -0.01 -8.42 -4.23
N GLN A 80 -0.06 -8.88 -5.49
CA GLN A 80 -1.26 -8.85 -6.34
C GLN A 80 -2.07 -10.12 -6.09
N CYS A 81 -2.72 -10.16 -4.92
CA CYS A 81 -3.22 -11.41 -4.36
C CYS A 81 -4.26 -12.10 -5.26
N LEU A 82 -5.22 -11.36 -5.84
CA LEU A 82 -6.28 -11.95 -6.66
C LEU A 82 -5.72 -12.51 -7.96
N GLU A 83 -4.92 -11.72 -8.66
CA GLU A 83 -4.23 -12.10 -9.88
C GLU A 83 -3.34 -13.32 -9.64
N PHE A 84 -2.62 -13.34 -8.52
CA PHE A 84 -1.80 -14.48 -8.12
C PHE A 84 -2.64 -15.75 -7.91
N ARG A 85 -3.81 -15.63 -7.25
CA ARG A 85 -4.74 -16.75 -7.05
C ARG A 85 -5.31 -17.26 -8.36
N VAL A 86 -5.65 -16.37 -9.29
CA VAL A 86 -6.11 -16.74 -10.65
C VAL A 86 -5.00 -17.49 -11.39
N ALA A 87 -3.79 -16.94 -11.43
CA ALA A 87 -2.66 -17.57 -12.11
C ALA A 87 -2.35 -18.97 -11.53
N ALA A 88 -2.30 -19.09 -10.20
CA ALA A 88 -2.03 -20.36 -9.52
C ALA A 88 -3.13 -21.40 -9.77
N THR A 89 -4.41 -20.99 -9.72
CA THR A 89 -5.55 -21.88 -9.96
C THR A 89 -5.57 -22.37 -11.42
N SER A 90 -5.39 -21.46 -12.38
CA SER A 90 -5.31 -21.79 -13.81
C SER A 90 -4.19 -22.77 -14.13
N ALA A 91 -2.99 -22.55 -13.56
CA ALA A 91 -1.85 -23.46 -13.73
C ALA A 91 -2.12 -24.85 -13.12
N SER A 92 -2.73 -24.90 -11.92
CA SER A 92 -3.09 -26.16 -11.26
C SER A 92 -4.09 -26.98 -12.07
N LEU A 93 -5.13 -26.33 -12.61
CA LEU A 93 -6.16 -27.00 -13.40
C LEU A 93 -5.61 -27.53 -14.73
N LEU A 94 -4.74 -26.78 -15.40
CA LEU A 94 -4.05 -27.27 -16.59
C LEU A 94 -3.16 -28.47 -16.27
N ALA A 95 -2.45 -28.46 -15.14
CA ALA A 95 -1.64 -29.60 -14.72
C ALA A 95 -2.51 -30.85 -14.49
N GLN A 96 -3.68 -30.68 -13.86
CA GLN A 96 -4.65 -31.76 -13.66
C GLN A 96 -5.19 -32.28 -14.99
N HIS A 97 -5.58 -31.42 -15.92
CA HIS A 97 -6.01 -31.82 -17.26
C HIS A 97 -4.91 -32.57 -18.03
N ARG A 98 -3.65 -32.08 -18.01
CA ARG A 98 -2.53 -32.78 -18.64
C ARG A 98 -2.29 -34.17 -18.06
N SER A 99 -2.53 -34.36 -16.77
CA SER A 99 -2.41 -35.67 -16.12
C SER A 99 -3.55 -36.63 -16.43
N ASN A 100 -4.72 -36.10 -16.84
CA ASN A 100 -5.90 -36.88 -17.20
C ASN A 100 -6.73 -36.15 -18.27
N PRO A 101 -6.34 -36.24 -19.55
CA PRO A 101 -6.91 -35.43 -20.62
C PRO A 101 -8.36 -35.78 -20.96
N ASP A 102 -8.79 -37.00 -20.63
CA ASP A 102 -10.15 -37.48 -20.89
C ASP A 102 -11.09 -37.31 -19.68
N ALA A 103 -10.59 -36.74 -18.58
CA ALA A 103 -11.40 -36.51 -17.39
C ALA A 103 -12.49 -35.46 -17.62
N VAL A 104 -13.69 -35.78 -17.15
CA VAL A 104 -14.75 -34.79 -16.96
C VAL A 104 -14.58 -34.16 -15.58
N PHE A 105 -14.38 -32.86 -15.55
CA PHE A 105 -14.15 -32.12 -14.31
C PHE A 105 -15.46 -31.58 -13.73
N ASN A 106 -15.90 -32.15 -12.60
CA ASN A 106 -16.89 -31.50 -11.75
C ASN A 106 -16.20 -30.38 -10.96
N VAL A 107 -16.63 -29.15 -11.17
CA VAL A 107 -16.05 -27.97 -10.56
C VAL A 107 -16.81 -27.61 -9.30
N GLU A 108 -16.07 -27.31 -8.23
CA GLU A 108 -16.65 -26.77 -7.02
C GLU A 108 -16.00 -25.49 -6.55
N PRO A 109 -16.73 -24.63 -5.81
CA PRO A 109 -16.17 -23.42 -5.23
C PRO A 109 -14.87 -23.72 -4.47
N GLY A 110 -13.90 -22.82 -4.59
CA GLY A 110 -12.72 -22.84 -3.74
C GLY A 110 -13.13 -22.65 -2.28
N GLN A 111 -12.34 -23.21 -1.36
CA GLN A 111 -12.61 -23.06 0.07
C GLN A 111 -12.00 -21.76 0.61
N GLY A 112 -12.71 -21.13 1.53
CA GLY A 112 -12.26 -19.90 2.19
C GLY A 112 -12.26 -18.67 1.29
N GLU A 113 -11.64 -17.61 1.79
CA GLU A 113 -11.47 -16.34 1.10
C GLU A 113 -10.10 -16.31 0.40
N ALA A 114 -10.08 -15.89 -0.87
CA ALA A 114 -8.88 -15.93 -1.71
C ALA A 114 -7.77 -15.01 -1.18
N CYS A 115 -8.21 -13.84 -0.70
CA CYS A 115 -7.38 -12.75 -0.23
C CYS A 115 -8.09 -12.09 0.95
N PRO A 116 -8.01 -12.65 2.17
CA PRO A 116 -8.65 -12.06 3.33
C PRO A 116 -8.29 -10.59 3.44
N ARG A 117 -9.30 -9.72 3.59
CA ARG A 117 -9.04 -8.30 3.83
C ARG A 117 -8.53 -8.11 5.23
N GLN A 118 -7.25 -7.78 5.32
CA GLN A 118 -6.59 -7.59 6.60
C GLN A 118 -5.40 -6.67 6.50
N LEU A 119 -5.23 -5.87 7.54
CA LEU A 119 -3.99 -5.16 7.84
C LEU A 119 -3.09 -6.11 8.64
N VAL A 120 -1.93 -6.46 8.10
CA VAL A 120 -1.05 -7.50 8.66
C VAL A 120 0.25 -6.95 9.23
N GLY A 121 0.70 -5.79 8.76
CA GLY A 121 1.97 -5.24 9.20
C GLY A 121 2.17 -3.77 8.86
N LEU A 122 3.35 -3.29 9.25
CA LEU A 122 3.88 -1.99 8.90
C LEU A 122 5.32 -2.18 8.41
N THR A 123 5.65 -1.53 7.31
CA THR A 123 7.02 -1.45 6.81
C THR A 123 7.46 0.01 6.87
N VAL A 124 8.55 0.31 7.56
CA VAL A 124 9.13 1.65 7.53
C VAL A 124 9.79 1.89 6.18
N VAL A 125 9.56 3.07 5.60
CA VAL A 125 10.10 3.46 4.30
C VAL A 125 10.86 4.78 4.38
N ASP A 126 11.73 5.03 3.40
CA ASP A 126 12.37 6.33 3.19
C ASP A 126 11.43 7.34 2.50
N GLU A 127 11.91 8.57 2.27
CA GLU A 127 11.13 9.62 1.59
C GLU A 127 10.84 9.26 0.12
N GLU A 128 11.64 8.38 -0.49
CA GLU A 128 11.38 7.78 -1.81
C GLU A 128 10.44 6.56 -1.76
N LEU A 129 9.81 6.30 -0.61
CA LEU A 129 8.84 5.23 -0.34
C LEU A 129 9.41 3.81 -0.52
N ARG A 130 10.72 3.65 -0.35
CA ARG A 130 11.41 2.36 -0.42
C ARG A 130 11.56 1.77 0.98
N PRO A 131 11.33 0.45 1.15
CA PRO A 131 11.52 -0.22 2.43
C PRO A 131 12.93 -0.03 2.98
N ILE A 132 13.04 0.37 4.25
CA ILE A 132 14.30 0.44 4.98
C ILE A 132 14.61 -0.96 5.56
N PRO A 133 15.66 -1.65 5.09
CA PRO A 133 15.98 -3.00 5.56
C PRO A 133 16.60 -2.98 6.97
N GLY A 134 16.57 -4.13 7.64
CA GLY A 134 17.29 -4.34 8.92
C GLY A 134 16.54 -3.86 10.17
N LEU A 135 15.30 -3.39 10.03
CA LEU A 135 14.45 -3.04 11.17
C LEU A 135 13.75 -4.29 11.73
N ALA A 136 13.89 -4.52 13.03
CA ALA A 136 13.26 -5.66 13.71
C ALA A 136 11.75 -5.48 13.91
N ARG A 137 11.28 -4.23 13.93
CA ARG A 137 9.88 -3.82 14.04
C ARG A 137 9.68 -2.46 13.39
N ALA A 138 8.43 -2.08 13.13
CA ALA A 138 8.11 -0.74 12.70
C ALA A 138 8.25 0.26 13.87
N SER A 139 9.28 1.10 13.80
CA SER A 139 9.59 2.07 14.85
C SER A 139 10.18 3.35 14.30
N GLY A 140 10.11 4.43 15.09
CA GLY A 140 10.71 5.73 14.78
C GLY A 140 10.78 6.65 16.00
N PRO A 141 11.37 7.86 15.87
CA PRO A 141 11.57 8.77 16.99
C PRO A 141 10.25 9.31 17.54
N SER A 142 10.23 9.63 18.83
CA SER A 142 9.08 10.19 19.55
C SER A 142 8.62 11.56 19.02
N SER A 143 9.49 12.25 18.27
CA SER A 143 9.16 13.47 17.52
C SER A 143 8.20 13.23 16.35
N GLY A 144 8.04 11.99 15.88
CA GLY A 144 7.26 11.65 14.69
C GLY A 144 8.05 11.85 13.39
N GLY A 145 7.32 11.85 12.27
CA GLY A 145 7.85 12.10 10.93
C GLY A 145 8.22 10.84 10.15
N THR A 146 8.32 9.68 10.80
CA THR A 146 8.61 8.39 10.14
C THR A 146 7.49 8.02 9.17
N ILE A 147 7.84 7.66 7.94
CA ILE A 147 6.87 7.16 6.96
C ILE A 147 6.78 5.65 7.10
N VAL A 148 5.55 5.14 7.18
CA VAL A 148 5.25 3.71 7.20
C VAL A 148 4.31 3.35 6.07
N ARG A 149 4.62 2.26 5.38
CA ARG A 149 3.68 1.57 4.49
C ARG A 149 2.79 0.67 5.33
N LEU A 150 1.49 0.75 5.10
CA LEU A 150 0.53 -0.22 5.60
C LEU A 150 0.66 -1.51 4.79
N ASP A 151 1.02 -2.61 5.43
CA ASP A 151 1.12 -3.91 4.78
C ASP A 151 -0.16 -4.71 5.02
N GLY A 152 -0.75 -5.22 3.94
CA GLY A 152 -2.01 -5.94 4.01
C GLY A 152 -2.64 -6.12 2.65
N TYR A 153 -3.88 -6.61 2.67
CA TYR A 153 -4.75 -6.62 1.51
C TYR A 153 -6.02 -5.86 1.84
N TYR A 154 -6.27 -4.78 1.11
CA TYR A 154 -7.43 -3.89 1.24
C TYR A 154 -7.59 -3.10 -0.05
N VAL A 155 -8.79 -2.59 -0.29
CA VAL A 155 -9.13 -1.90 -1.55
C VAL A 155 -8.86 -0.42 -1.42
N ARG A 156 -9.39 0.20 -0.37
CA ARG A 156 -9.26 1.63 -0.11
C ARG A 156 -9.16 1.86 1.38
N VAL A 157 -8.16 2.61 1.83
CA VAL A 157 -8.12 3.07 3.22
C VAL A 157 -9.12 4.21 3.36
N GLY A 158 -10.16 4.02 4.17
CA GLY A 158 -11.09 5.06 4.60
C GLY A 158 -10.48 5.89 5.71
N ASP A 159 -10.93 5.66 6.93
CA ASP A 159 -10.40 6.24 8.16
C ASP A 159 -9.20 5.45 8.66
N VAL A 160 -8.21 6.17 9.21
CA VAL A 160 -7.14 5.60 10.01
C VAL A 160 -7.51 5.78 11.47
N LEU A 161 -7.39 4.72 12.26
CA LEU A 161 -7.69 4.74 13.69
C LEU A 161 -6.42 4.50 14.47
N PHE A 162 -6.12 5.42 15.40
CA PHE A 162 -5.07 5.24 16.40
C PHE A 162 -5.70 4.87 17.73
N ASP A 163 -5.35 3.69 18.24
CA ASP A 163 -5.93 3.07 19.43
C ASP A 163 -7.47 2.96 19.38
N GLY A 164 -8.02 2.78 18.18
CA GLY A 164 -9.46 2.67 17.94
C GLY A 164 -10.18 4.01 17.79
N VAL A 165 -9.46 5.13 17.82
CA VAL A 165 -10.03 6.47 17.61
C VAL A 165 -9.67 6.96 16.21
N PRO A 166 -10.64 7.40 15.37
CA PRO A 166 -10.35 8.01 14.09
C PRO A 166 -9.46 9.23 14.23
N VAL A 167 -8.46 9.35 13.36
CA VAL A 167 -7.51 10.47 13.34
C VAL A 167 -7.41 11.08 11.95
N ASP A 168 -7.05 12.36 11.91
CA ASP A 168 -6.60 13.00 10.68
C ASP A 168 -5.14 12.60 10.40
N ALA A 169 -4.97 11.42 9.80
CA ALA A 169 -3.66 10.87 9.48
C ALA A 169 -3.05 11.57 8.26
N GLU A 170 -1.76 11.88 8.33
CA GLU A 170 -1.02 12.40 7.19
C GLU A 170 -0.67 11.27 6.22
N PHE A 171 -1.30 11.26 5.06
CA PHE A 171 -0.98 10.33 3.97
C PHE A 171 0.17 10.84 3.13
N VAL A 172 1.05 9.94 2.70
CA VAL A 172 2.17 10.26 1.80
C VAL A 172 1.93 9.60 0.44
N GLY A 173 1.93 10.40 -0.63
CA GLY A 173 1.70 9.93 -2.00
C GLY A 173 0.22 9.79 -2.37
N ALA A 174 -0.04 9.15 -3.51
CA ALA A 174 -1.38 8.92 -4.02
C ALA A 174 -2.11 7.83 -3.21
N ARG A 175 -3.44 7.90 -3.17
CA ARG A 175 -4.33 6.96 -2.48
C ARG A 175 -5.23 6.23 -3.47
N ASP A 176 -4.62 5.73 -4.52
CA ASP A 176 -5.35 5.00 -5.55
C ASP A 176 -5.77 3.62 -5.03
N ASP A 177 -6.88 3.11 -5.55
CA ASP A 177 -7.40 1.83 -5.11
C ASP A 177 -6.39 0.69 -5.37
N TYR A 178 -6.32 -0.27 -4.46
CA TYR A 178 -5.39 -1.39 -4.47
C TYR A 178 -3.89 -1.02 -4.47
N GLN A 179 -3.56 0.28 -4.35
CA GLN A 179 -2.16 0.70 -4.23
C GLN A 179 -1.68 0.67 -2.78
N PRO A 180 -0.36 0.49 -2.57
CA PRO A 180 0.25 0.67 -1.25
C PRO A 180 -0.12 2.03 -0.66
N VAL A 181 -0.46 2.03 0.63
CA VAL A 181 -0.79 3.26 1.36
C VAL A 181 0.30 3.56 2.36
N TYR A 182 0.72 4.82 2.40
CA TYR A 182 1.77 5.30 3.28
C TYR A 182 1.24 6.36 4.22
N LEU A 183 1.62 6.28 5.49
CA LEU A 183 1.29 7.24 6.53
C LEU A 183 2.56 7.85 7.09
N ARG A 184 2.54 9.16 7.35
CA ARG A 184 3.54 9.79 8.19
C ARG A 184 3.08 9.72 9.65
N MET A 185 3.91 9.12 10.50
CA MET A 185 3.59 8.93 11.90
C MET A 185 3.65 10.27 12.66
N PRO A 186 2.66 10.59 13.50
CA PRO A 186 2.67 11.82 14.28
C PRO A 186 3.72 11.75 15.39
N SER A 187 3.91 12.87 16.11
CA SER A 187 4.62 12.84 17.38
C SER A 187 3.93 11.90 18.37
N SER A 188 4.74 11.25 19.21
CA SER A 188 4.28 10.33 20.26
C SER A 188 3.27 10.95 21.22
N SER A 189 3.41 12.25 21.49
CA SER A 189 2.71 12.95 22.59
C SER A 189 2.84 12.22 23.93
N GLY A 190 4.02 11.62 24.18
CA GLY A 190 4.32 10.87 25.41
C GLY A 190 3.91 9.40 25.39
N ARG A 191 3.52 8.84 24.24
CA ARG A 191 3.20 7.42 24.09
C ARG A 191 4.43 6.61 23.62
N ASP A 192 4.60 5.41 24.14
CA ASP A 192 5.66 4.49 23.69
C ASP A 192 5.28 3.75 22.40
N SER A 193 3.98 3.65 22.09
CA SER A 193 3.49 3.00 20.87
C SER A 193 2.08 3.45 20.53
N ILE A 194 1.67 3.19 19.29
CA ILE A 194 0.29 3.38 18.80
C ILE A 194 -0.15 2.11 18.10
N ARG A 195 -1.37 1.66 18.40
CA ARG A 195 -2.05 0.63 17.61
C ARG A 195 -2.82 1.27 16.47
N ILE A 196 -2.62 0.77 15.26
CA ILE A 196 -3.19 1.29 14.03
C ILE A 196 -4.15 0.24 13.46
N SER A 197 -5.36 0.68 13.13
CA SER A 197 -6.32 -0.05 12.30
C SER A 197 -6.91 0.90 11.26
N ILE A 198 -7.59 0.35 10.25
CA ILE A 198 -8.18 1.13 9.14
C ILE A 198 -9.62 0.69 8.89
N THR A 199 -10.41 1.54 8.23
CA THR A 199 -11.67 1.15 7.58
C THR A 199 -11.47 0.99 6.07
N ASP A 200 -12.34 0.22 5.42
CA ASP A 200 -12.35 -0.03 3.97
C ASP A 200 -13.81 -0.10 3.47
N THR A 201 -14.03 -0.36 2.18
CA THR A 201 -15.35 -0.53 1.55
C THR A 201 -16.17 -1.69 2.13
N VAL A 202 -15.50 -2.61 2.84
CA VAL A 202 -16.09 -3.66 3.66
C VAL A 202 -15.28 -3.79 4.95
N ASP A 203 -15.77 -4.58 5.91
CA ASP A 203 -15.05 -4.83 7.15
C ASP A 203 -13.66 -5.44 6.88
N ILE A 204 -12.64 -4.80 7.44
CA ILE A 204 -11.25 -5.25 7.38
C ILE A 204 -10.77 -5.64 8.77
N ALA A 205 -10.11 -6.79 8.87
CA ALA A 205 -9.54 -7.25 10.13
C ALA A 205 -8.11 -6.73 10.36
N GLY A 206 -7.65 -6.78 11.60
CA GLY A 206 -6.25 -6.59 11.94
C GLY A 206 -5.96 -5.25 12.61
N THR A 207 -4.94 -5.29 13.46
CA THR A 207 -4.42 -4.13 14.16
C THR A 207 -2.91 -4.30 14.27
N VAL A 208 -2.17 -3.29 13.84
CA VAL A 208 -0.71 -3.31 13.79
C VAL A 208 -0.17 -2.27 14.75
N THR A 209 1.07 -2.42 15.22
CA THR A 209 1.64 -1.51 16.23
C THR A 209 2.87 -0.81 15.67
N PHE A 210 2.90 0.51 15.83
CA PHE A 210 4.09 1.33 15.62
C PHE A 210 4.70 1.69 16.98
N PHE A 211 6.02 1.63 17.09
CA PHE A 211 6.73 1.91 18.34
C PHE A 211 7.52 3.21 18.24
N TYR A 212 7.49 4.02 19.31
CA TYR A 212 8.33 5.19 19.44
C TYR A 212 9.61 4.82 20.19
N ASP A 213 10.72 4.80 19.47
CA ASP A 213 12.04 4.41 19.97
C ASP A 213 13.02 5.57 19.75
N ASP A 214 13.35 6.30 20.83
CA ASP A 214 14.35 7.39 20.78
C ASP A 214 15.81 6.88 20.80
N SER A 215 15.97 5.55 20.92
CA SER A 215 17.26 4.85 20.92
C SER A 215 17.99 4.90 19.56
N GLY A 216 17.40 5.53 18.54
CA GLY A 216 18.04 5.83 17.26
C GLY A 216 18.95 7.06 17.25
N THR A 217 19.03 7.82 18.34
CA THR A 217 20.05 8.88 18.45
C THR A 217 21.41 8.23 18.72
N ALA A 218 22.26 8.10 17.70
CA ALA A 218 23.67 7.79 17.91
C ALA A 218 24.26 8.74 18.98
N PRO A 219 25.01 8.27 19.99
CA PRO A 219 25.65 9.13 20.96
C PRO A 219 26.79 9.87 20.25
N GLY A 220 26.51 11.08 19.77
CA GLY A 220 27.44 11.76 18.87
C GLY A 220 27.12 13.22 18.64
N SER A 221 26.86 13.98 19.71
CA SER A 221 27.19 15.41 19.79
C SER A 221 27.08 15.83 21.26
N ALA A 222 28.17 15.63 22.00
CA ALA A 222 28.38 16.38 23.22
C ALA A 222 28.38 17.89 22.86
N PRO A 223 27.70 18.76 23.61
CA PRO A 223 27.83 20.20 23.41
C PRO A 223 29.30 20.61 23.63
N PRO A 224 29.86 21.51 22.81
CA PRO A 224 31.22 21.97 23.01
C PRO A 224 31.34 22.63 24.40
N PRO A 225 32.44 22.40 25.13
CA PRO A 225 32.62 22.94 26.46
C PRO A 225 32.67 24.48 26.40
N GLU A 226 31.84 25.13 27.21
CA GLU A 226 31.95 26.55 27.53
C GLU A 226 33.38 26.84 28.01
N SER A 227 34.14 27.58 27.21
CA SER A 227 35.40 28.15 27.64
C SER A 227 35.11 29.29 28.62
N ALA A 228 35.19 28.97 29.91
CA ALA A 228 35.32 29.96 30.96
C ALA A 228 36.64 30.73 30.80
N SER A 229 36.58 32.05 30.84
CA SER A 229 37.72 32.90 31.19
C SER A 229 37.26 34.21 31.84
N PRO A 230 38.09 34.78 32.74
CA PRO A 230 37.64 35.35 33.99
C PRO A 230 37.52 36.88 33.94
N GLY A 231 36.65 37.43 34.78
CA GLY A 231 36.57 38.87 35.00
C GLY A 231 37.80 39.43 35.72
N THR A 232 38.20 40.65 35.36
CA THR A 232 38.80 41.64 36.27
C THR A 232 38.87 43.03 35.62
N GLY A 233 38.34 44.05 36.31
CA GLY A 233 38.89 45.42 36.33
C GLY A 233 38.42 46.48 35.32
N THR A 234 37.51 47.36 35.75
CA THR A 234 37.21 48.74 35.25
C THR A 234 38.39 49.72 35.52
N PRO A 235 38.37 51.03 35.14
CA PRO A 235 37.50 51.82 34.25
C PRO A 235 38.25 52.80 33.30
N GLY A 236 37.53 53.42 32.33
CA GLY A 236 37.94 54.75 31.83
C GLY A 236 37.45 55.19 30.45
N ARG A 237 36.70 56.30 30.45
CA ARG A 237 36.60 57.35 29.41
C ARG A 237 35.56 57.20 28.27
N SER A 238 34.40 57.80 28.53
CA SER A 238 33.58 58.56 27.54
C SER A 238 34.31 59.90 27.19
N PRO A 239 33.97 60.70 26.14
CA PRO A 239 32.61 60.86 25.59
C PRO A 239 32.47 61.19 24.07
N SER A 240 31.19 61.35 23.68
CA SER A 240 30.64 62.35 22.73
C SER A 240 30.40 61.95 21.27
N GLY A 241 29.12 62.07 20.85
CA GLY A 241 28.72 62.26 19.45
C GLY A 241 27.31 61.78 19.07
N THR A 242 26.27 62.52 19.49
CA THR A 242 24.85 62.46 19.03
C THR A 242 24.69 62.96 17.56
N PRO A 243 23.49 63.02 16.92
CA PRO A 243 22.44 62.04 16.57
C PRO A 243 22.20 61.88 15.03
N SER A 244 21.24 61.00 14.67
CA SER A 244 20.30 60.87 13.51
C SER A 244 20.14 62.03 12.49
N PRO A 245 19.46 61.92 11.31
CA PRO A 245 18.38 60.98 10.94
C PRO A 245 18.29 60.57 9.43
N THR A 246 17.23 59.81 9.08
CA THR A 246 16.33 60.01 7.90
C THR A 246 16.11 58.77 7.03
N ALA A 247 14.88 58.27 7.07
CA ALA A 247 14.20 57.54 5.98
C ALA A 247 13.14 58.51 5.39
N PRO A 248 12.33 58.16 4.36
CA PRO A 248 12.51 57.37 3.11
C PRO A 248 12.19 58.30 1.89
N PRO A 249 11.85 57.84 0.64
CA PRO A 249 10.50 57.32 0.35
C PRO A 249 10.37 56.26 -0.77
N SER A 250 9.22 55.58 -0.72
CA SER A 250 8.33 55.06 -1.77
C SER A 250 8.84 54.79 -3.20
N GLY A 251 8.62 53.55 -3.66
CA GLY A 251 8.61 53.15 -5.07
C GLY A 251 7.53 52.10 -5.32
N GLU A 252 6.47 52.54 -5.98
CA GLU A 252 5.26 51.84 -6.44
C GLU A 252 5.57 50.94 -7.66
N ALA A 253 4.97 49.74 -7.76
CA ALA A 253 4.35 49.20 -8.99
C ALA A 253 3.89 47.74 -8.81
N SER A 254 2.57 47.55 -8.90
CA SER A 254 1.89 46.27 -9.19
C SER A 254 2.22 45.77 -10.62
N PRO A 255 1.87 44.51 -10.97
CA PRO A 255 0.52 44.33 -11.52
C PRO A 255 -0.21 43.05 -11.08
N THR A 256 -1.52 43.22 -11.00
CA THR A 256 -2.61 42.26 -10.94
C THR A 256 -2.51 41.11 -11.95
N ALA A 257 -2.82 39.90 -11.50
CA ALA A 257 -3.36 38.82 -12.33
C ALA A 257 -4.52 38.14 -11.59
N ALA A 258 -5.68 38.14 -12.22
CA ALA A 258 -6.84 37.30 -11.89
C ALA A 258 -7.59 37.04 -13.23
N PRO A 259 -8.46 36.03 -13.28
CA PRO A 259 -8.69 35.14 -14.42
C PRO A 259 -9.47 35.74 -15.61
#